data_AF-A0A1D6NW00-F1
#
_entry.id   AF-A0A1D6NW00-F1
#
_cell.length_a   1.000
_cell.length_b   1.000
_cell.length_c   1.000
_cell.angle_alpha   90.00
_cell.angle_beta   90.00
_cell.angle_gamma   90.00
#
_symmetry.space_group_name_H-M   'P 1'
#
loop_
_entity.id
_entity.type
_entity.pdbx_description
1 polymer ?
#
loop_
_entity_poly.entity_id
_entity_poly.type
_entity_poly.pdbx_seq_one_letter_code
_entity_poly.pdbx_strand_id
1 'polypeptide(L)'
;MERRYMGWGPRTYCNVLGDGGELGTGATGTKALAATEDVDLVRLSLPRTGVEVNQTLPKERSKSNKYWEKVNPDNLVFGGWDISNMNLVDAMTRAKVLDIDLQKQLRPYMESMVPLLGVYDPDFIAANQGSRANNVIKGTKKEQVEQIIKDIREFKEKNKVDKVVVLWTANTERYNNVCAGLNDTMENLLASMDKNEAEISPSTLYVIACVTEGVSFINGSPQNTFVPGLIDLAIKNNCLIGGDDFKSGKTKMKSVLVDFLVGAGIKYVLYVGDSKRAMDEYTSEIFMGSKNTIVLHNTYEDSLLTTPIILDLVLLAELSTRIQLKPEGTDKFHSFHPVATILSYLTKAPLVPPGTLVVNALAKQRAVLENIMRACVGLALENNMILEYK
;
A
#
# COMPACT_ATOMS: atom_id res chain seq x y z
N MET A 1 -7.40 29.53 0.87
CA MET A 1 -6.71 28.52 0.04
C MET A 1 -7.49 28.31 -1.26
N GLU A 2 -6.98 28.84 -2.36
CA GLU A 2 -7.53 28.70 -3.71
C GLU A 2 -7.14 27.33 -4.29
N ARG A 3 -8.05 26.62 -4.96
CA ARG A 3 -7.89 25.21 -5.34
C ARG A 3 -8.25 25.00 -6.81
N ARG A 4 -7.41 24.28 -7.55
CA ARG A 4 -7.68 23.88 -8.95
C ARG A 4 -7.69 22.36 -9.04
N TYR A 5 -8.85 21.80 -9.39
CA TYR A 5 -8.98 20.41 -9.81
C TYR A 5 -8.73 20.38 -11.32
N MET A 6 -7.65 19.74 -11.77
CA MET A 6 -7.51 19.39 -13.18
C MET A 6 -8.27 18.08 -13.40
N GLY A 7 -9.24 18.09 -14.32
CA GLY A 7 -10.11 16.95 -14.60
C GLY A 7 -9.36 15.67 -14.98
N TRP A 8 -10.11 14.58 -15.09
CA TRP A 8 -9.61 13.24 -15.40
C TRP A 8 -9.01 13.16 -16.80
N GLY A 9 -7.70 12.90 -16.88
CA GLY A 9 -7.06 12.34 -18.07
C GLY A 9 -7.27 10.81 -18.12
N PRO A 10 -7.27 10.19 -19.30
CA PRO A 10 -7.58 8.78 -19.43
C PRO A 10 -6.35 7.93 -19.06
N ARG A 11 -6.48 7.12 -18.01
CA ARG A 11 -5.61 5.99 -17.59
C ARG A 11 -4.60 6.30 -16.49
N THR A 12 -4.85 5.69 -15.33
CA THR A 12 -3.94 5.60 -14.18
C THR A 12 -3.47 4.15 -14.09
N TYR A 13 -2.21 3.92 -13.72
CA TYR A 13 -1.58 2.59 -13.76
C TYR A 13 -1.13 2.09 -12.39
N CYS A 14 -1.18 0.77 -12.21
CA CYS A 14 -0.65 0.04 -11.06
C CYS A 14 0.43 -0.95 -11.51
N ASN A 15 1.69 -0.73 -11.12
CA ASN A 15 2.73 -1.74 -11.21
C ASN A 15 2.82 -2.46 -9.87
N VAL A 16 2.55 -3.77 -9.86
CA VAL A 16 2.61 -4.58 -8.63
C VAL A 16 3.92 -5.35 -8.63
N LEU A 17 4.82 -4.99 -7.72
CA LEU A 17 6.14 -5.63 -7.60
C LEU A 17 6.06 -6.99 -6.88
N GLY A 18 6.87 -7.95 -7.37
CA GLY A 18 7.20 -9.35 -6.93
C GLY A 18 7.34 -9.53 -5.43
N ASP A 19 7.39 -10.69 -4.77
CA ASP A 19 7.61 -12.12 -4.99
C ASP A 19 6.73 -12.87 -3.96
N GLY A 20 6.19 -14.07 -4.24
CA GLY A 20 6.17 -15.03 -3.13
C GLY A 20 5.40 -16.34 -3.19
N GLY A 21 5.94 -17.28 -2.41
CA GLY A 21 5.43 -18.62 -2.13
C GLY A 21 4.12 -18.61 -1.34
N GLU A 22 3.74 -19.73 -0.72
CA GLU A 22 2.41 -19.98 -0.12
C GLU A 22 1.87 -18.90 0.84
N LEU A 23 2.70 -17.95 1.28
CA LEU A 23 2.37 -16.79 2.12
C LEU A 23 3.09 -15.47 1.70
N GLY A 24 3.76 -15.44 0.55
CA GLY A 24 4.53 -14.30 0.05
C GLY A 24 3.89 -13.71 -1.20
N THR A 25 4.10 -12.42 -1.42
CA THR A 25 3.19 -11.59 -2.22
C THR A 25 3.98 -10.91 -3.32
N GLY A 26 3.73 -11.15 -4.58
CA GLY A 26 4.46 -10.57 -5.72
C GLY A 26 3.54 -10.42 -6.89
N ALA A 27 3.98 -10.03 -8.10
CA ALA A 27 3.09 -10.05 -9.27
C ALA A 27 2.35 -11.40 -9.40
N THR A 28 3.01 -12.52 -9.02
CA THR A 28 2.39 -13.87 -8.93
C THR A 28 2.01 -14.31 -7.51
N GLY A 29 2.26 -13.47 -6.51
CA GLY A 29 1.89 -13.78 -5.14
C GLY A 29 0.43 -13.43 -4.88
N THR A 30 -0.09 -14.05 -3.83
CA THR A 30 -1.51 -14.26 -3.59
C THR A 30 -2.34 -12.97 -3.52
N LYS A 31 -1.72 -11.86 -3.07
CA LYS A 31 -2.37 -10.53 -2.90
C LYS A 31 -2.38 -9.68 -4.18
N ALA A 32 -1.30 -9.68 -4.95
CA ALA A 32 -1.26 -8.94 -6.23
C ALA A 32 -2.19 -9.56 -7.26
N LEU A 33 -2.23 -10.89 -7.23
CA LEU A 33 -3.01 -11.67 -8.14
C LEU A 33 -4.50 -11.37 -7.93
N ALA A 34 -4.98 -11.48 -6.70
CA ALA A 34 -6.35 -11.10 -6.37
C ALA A 34 -6.66 -9.63 -6.71
N ALA A 35 -5.71 -8.70 -6.62
CA ALA A 35 -5.89 -7.31 -7.09
C ALA A 35 -5.97 -7.16 -8.61
N THR A 36 -5.22 -7.96 -9.37
CA THR A 36 -5.32 -8.00 -10.84
C THR A 36 -6.66 -8.63 -11.26
N GLU A 37 -7.08 -9.67 -10.54
CA GLU A 37 -8.34 -10.41 -10.78
C GLU A 37 -9.59 -9.59 -10.45
N ASP A 38 -9.58 -8.78 -9.38
CA ASP A 38 -10.72 -7.92 -8.99
C ASP A 38 -11.04 -6.87 -10.07
N VAL A 39 -10.04 -6.44 -10.85
CA VAL A 39 -10.27 -5.55 -12.00
C VAL A 39 -10.88 -6.30 -13.19
N ASP A 40 -10.42 -7.51 -13.50
CA ASP A 40 -10.99 -8.31 -14.59
C ASP A 40 -12.38 -8.89 -14.25
N LEU A 41 -12.67 -9.14 -12.97
CA LEU A 41 -14.02 -9.44 -12.47
C LEU A 41 -15.03 -8.32 -12.76
N VAL A 42 -14.61 -7.05 -12.59
CA VAL A 42 -15.44 -5.89 -12.93
C VAL A 42 -15.63 -5.80 -14.45
N ARG A 43 -14.62 -6.10 -15.26
CA ARG A 43 -14.75 -6.18 -16.73
C ARG A 43 -15.71 -7.29 -17.19
N LEU A 44 -15.77 -8.39 -16.45
CA LEU A 44 -16.75 -9.47 -16.65
C LEU A 44 -18.15 -9.11 -16.12
N SER A 45 -18.37 -7.89 -15.62
CA SER A 45 -19.64 -7.43 -15.04
C SER A 45 -20.14 -8.28 -13.87
N LEU A 46 -19.23 -8.98 -13.17
CA LEU A 46 -19.57 -9.77 -12.00
C LEU A 46 -19.74 -8.86 -10.78
N PRO A 47 -20.76 -9.06 -9.93
CA PRO A 47 -21.01 -8.19 -8.78
C PRO A 47 -19.85 -8.25 -7.79
N ARG A 48 -19.36 -7.08 -7.35
CA ARG A 48 -18.46 -6.98 -6.20
C ARG A 48 -19.18 -7.54 -4.98
N THR A 49 -18.74 -8.67 -4.44
CA THR A 49 -19.21 -9.16 -3.15
C THR A 49 -18.52 -8.36 -2.03
N GLY A 50 -18.98 -7.13 -1.82
CA GLY A 50 -18.79 -6.42 -0.56
C GLY A 50 -19.93 -6.75 0.39
N VAL A 51 -19.63 -6.91 1.68
CA VAL A 51 -20.64 -7.20 2.71
C VAL A 51 -21.74 -6.14 2.73
N GLU A 52 -22.94 -6.50 2.26
CA GLU A 52 -24.18 -5.79 2.60
C GLU A 52 -24.58 -6.17 4.02
N VAL A 53 -24.36 -5.26 4.97
CA VAL A 53 -25.05 -5.35 6.26
C VAL A 53 -26.47 -4.86 6.03
N ASN A 54 -27.40 -5.79 5.85
CA ASN A 54 -28.84 -5.52 5.88
C ASN A 54 -29.26 -5.13 7.30
N GLN A 55 -29.01 -3.87 7.67
CA GLN A 55 -29.69 -3.20 8.77
C GLN A 55 -30.18 -1.85 8.29
N THR A 56 -31.50 -1.66 8.39
CA THR A 56 -32.23 -0.41 8.18
C THR A 56 -31.68 0.71 9.05
N LEU A 57 -30.67 1.42 8.55
CA LEU A 57 -30.23 2.72 9.04
C LEU A 57 -30.68 3.82 8.05
N PRO A 58 -30.94 5.06 8.52
CA PRO A 58 -31.48 6.12 7.67
C PRO A 58 -30.63 6.37 6.41
N LYS A 59 -31.31 6.49 5.26
CA LYS A 59 -30.77 6.53 3.89
C LYS A 59 -29.83 7.69 3.54
N GLU A 60 -29.47 8.56 4.49
CA GLU A 60 -28.66 9.77 4.24
C GLU A 60 -27.18 9.66 4.63
N ARG A 61 -26.72 8.51 5.15
CA ARG A 61 -25.28 8.26 5.25
C ARG A 61 -24.71 8.13 3.84
N SER A 62 -24.17 9.25 3.39
CA SER A 62 -23.89 9.55 1.99
C SER A 62 -23.13 8.42 1.29
N LYS A 63 -23.54 8.16 0.06
CA LYS A 63 -22.74 7.46 -0.94
C LYS A 63 -21.40 8.22 -1.04
N SER A 64 -20.38 7.81 -0.30
CA SER A 64 -19.02 8.38 -0.40
C SER A 64 -18.47 8.32 -1.83
N ASN A 65 -19.02 7.41 -2.65
CA ASN A 65 -18.79 7.29 -4.09
C ASN A 65 -19.43 8.39 -4.96
N LYS A 66 -20.25 9.31 -4.41
CA LYS A 66 -20.99 10.31 -5.22
C LYS A 66 -20.26 11.64 -5.39
N TYR A 67 -19.20 11.89 -4.62
CA TYR A 67 -18.55 13.21 -4.56
C TYR A 67 -17.33 13.36 -5.45
N TRP A 68 -16.86 12.29 -6.09
CA TRP A 68 -15.75 12.35 -7.02
C TRP A 68 -15.78 11.14 -7.95
N GLU A 69 -15.54 11.35 -9.24
CA GLU A 69 -15.19 10.27 -10.16
C GLU A 69 -13.90 9.65 -9.60
N LYS A 70 -13.87 8.37 -9.23
CA LYS A 70 -12.60 7.69 -8.91
C LYS A 70 -11.89 7.35 -10.22
N VAL A 71 -10.59 7.03 -10.18
CA VAL A 71 -10.05 6.26 -11.32
C VAL A 71 -10.88 5.00 -11.27
N ASN A 72 -11.63 4.72 -12.33
CA ASN A 72 -12.30 3.44 -12.41
C ASN A 72 -11.19 2.38 -12.37
N PRO A 73 -11.21 1.42 -11.42
CA PRO A 73 -10.24 0.33 -11.38
C PRO A 73 -10.10 -0.39 -12.73
N ASP A 74 -11.13 -0.37 -13.59
CA ASP A 74 -11.11 -0.90 -14.95
C ASP A 74 -10.07 -0.26 -15.87
N ASN A 75 -9.64 0.97 -15.55
CA ASN A 75 -8.63 1.73 -16.26
C ASN A 75 -7.20 1.44 -15.77
N LEU A 76 -7.05 0.62 -14.73
CA LEU A 76 -5.75 0.15 -14.29
C LEU A 76 -5.24 -0.87 -15.32
N VAL A 77 -4.02 -0.64 -15.78
CA VAL A 77 -3.21 -1.69 -16.41
C VAL A 77 -2.38 -2.30 -15.29
N PHE A 78 -2.04 -3.59 -15.40
CA PHE A 78 -1.14 -4.26 -14.46
C PHE A 78 0.12 -4.74 -15.17
N GLY A 79 1.21 -4.68 -14.42
CA GLY A 79 2.50 -5.24 -14.76
C GLY A 79 3.23 -5.50 -13.45
N GLY A 80 4.44 -6.03 -13.55
CA GLY A 80 5.20 -6.32 -12.35
C GLY A 80 6.45 -7.11 -12.62
N TRP A 81 7.24 -7.24 -11.56
CA TRP A 81 8.41 -8.10 -11.50
C TRP A 81 8.11 -9.26 -10.58
N ASP A 82 8.80 -10.39 -10.70
CA ASP A 82 8.75 -11.49 -9.73
C ASP A 82 10.02 -12.32 -9.91
N ILE A 83 10.59 -12.82 -8.81
CA ILE A 83 11.76 -13.71 -8.90
C ILE A 83 11.38 -15.08 -9.47
N SER A 84 10.08 -15.37 -9.60
CA SER A 84 9.52 -16.51 -10.32
C SER A 84 8.99 -16.10 -11.69
N ASN A 85 9.31 -16.86 -12.75
CA ASN A 85 8.75 -16.66 -14.09
C ASN A 85 7.37 -17.32 -14.30
N MET A 86 6.70 -17.75 -13.22
CA MET A 86 5.38 -18.36 -13.31
C MET A 86 4.38 -17.36 -13.91
N ASN A 87 3.60 -17.77 -14.91
CA ASN A 87 2.53 -16.91 -15.43
C ASN A 87 1.42 -16.73 -14.38
N LEU A 88 0.55 -15.75 -14.57
CA LEU A 88 -0.48 -15.43 -13.56
C LEU A 88 -1.57 -16.51 -13.42
N VAL A 89 -1.80 -17.38 -14.41
CA VAL A 89 -2.77 -18.49 -14.28
C VAL A 89 -2.24 -19.58 -13.37
N ASP A 90 -0.99 -19.99 -13.58
CA ASP A 90 -0.35 -20.98 -12.70
C ASP A 90 -0.16 -20.42 -11.30
N ALA A 91 0.11 -19.11 -11.20
CA ALA A 91 0.15 -18.38 -9.94
C ALA A 91 -1.20 -18.42 -9.21
N MET A 92 -2.31 -18.26 -9.93
CA MET A 92 -3.68 -18.36 -9.41
C MET A 92 -4.01 -19.74 -8.87
N THR A 93 -3.67 -20.77 -9.62
CA THR A 93 -3.84 -22.15 -9.15
C THR A 93 -2.98 -22.44 -7.93
N ARG A 94 -1.74 -21.95 -7.88
CA ARG A 94 -0.86 -22.05 -6.71
C ARG A 94 -1.41 -21.30 -5.49
N ALA A 95 -1.97 -20.12 -5.71
CA ALA A 95 -2.47 -19.21 -4.68
C ALA A 95 -3.70 -19.75 -3.95
N LYS A 96 -4.55 -20.53 -4.64
CA LYS A 96 -5.77 -21.15 -4.08
C LYS A 96 -6.71 -20.16 -3.37
N VAL A 97 -6.83 -18.94 -3.90
CA VAL A 97 -7.71 -17.90 -3.35
C VAL A 97 -9.07 -17.88 -4.05
N LEU A 98 -9.07 -17.87 -5.38
CA LEU A 98 -10.31 -17.83 -6.14
C LEU A 98 -10.91 -19.22 -6.34
N ASP A 99 -12.24 -19.26 -6.44
CA ASP A 99 -12.97 -20.45 -6.82
C ASP A 99 -12.53 -20.97 -8.20
N ILE A 100 -12.47 -22.30 -8.35
CA ILE A 100 -11.94 -22.98 -9.54
C ILE A 100 -12.68 -22.55 -10.82
N ASP A 101 -13.99 -22.35 -10.77
CA ASP A 101 -14.75 -21.96 -11.96
C ASP A 101 -14.46 -20.52 -12.38
N LEU A 102 -14.16 -19.65 -11.41
CA LEU A 102 -13.67 -18.31 -11.69
C LEU A 102 -12.25 -18.35 -12.28
N GLN A 103 -11.37 -19.21 -11.77
CA GLN A 103 -10.03 -19.38 -12.35
C GLN A 103 -10.09 -19.78 -13.84
N LYS A 104 -11.03 -20.67 -14.20
CA LYS A 104 -11.25 -21.06 -15.60
C LYS A 104 -11.70 -19.88 -16.47
N GLN A 105 -12.55 -19.01 -15.95
CA GLN A 105 -13.04 -17.82 -16.66
C GLN A 105 -11.93 -16.78 -16.85
N LEU A 106 -11.02 -16.64 -15.88
CA LEU A 106 -9.94 -15.66 -15.92
C LEU A 106 -8.72 -16.13 -16.74
N ARG A 107 -8.56 -17.45 -16.97
CA ARG A 107 -7.43 -18.01 -17.72
C ARG A 107 -7.12 -17.28 -19.04
N PRO A 108 -8.09 -17.03 -19.95
CA PRO A 108 -7.80 -16.38 -21.23
C PRO A 108 -7.18 -14.98 -21.11
N TYR A 109 -7.42 -14.29 -19.99
CA TYR A 109 -6.91 -12.94 -19.75
C TYR A 109 -5.52 -12.96 -19.11
N MET A 110 -5.23 -13.97 -18.29
CA MET A 110 -4.05 -14.00 -17.42
C MET A 110 -2.94 -14.93 -17.90
N GLU A 111 -3.21 -15.86 -18.83
CA GLU A 111 -2.24 -16.88 -19.26
C GLU A 111 -1.00 -16.27 -19.94
N SER A 112 -1.19 -15.16 -20.68
CA SER A 112 -0.10 -14.43 -21.32
C SER A 112 0.65 -13.47 -20.38
N MET A 113 0.17 -13.28 -19.14
CA MET A 113 0.78 -12.37 -18.19
C MET A 113 1.91 -13.08 -17.44
N VAL A 114 3.15 -12.72 -17.77
CA VAL A 114 4.37 -13.23 -17.14
C VAL A 114 5.11 -12.06 -16.48
N PRO A 115 5.55 -12.18 -15.22
CA PRO A 115 6.32 -11.12 -14.56
C PRO A 115 7.68 -10.85 -15.21
N LEU A 116 8.11 -9.61 -15.13
CA LEU A 116 9.49 -9.20 -15.44
C LEU A 116 10.47 -9.79 -14.43
N LEU A 117 11.76 -9.79 -14.79
CA LEU A 117 12.85 -10.29 -13.94
C LEU A 117 12.91 -9.50 -12.63
N GLY A 118 12.83 -10.16 -11.47
CA GLY A 118 12.93 -9.48 -10.17
C GLY A 118 14.36 -9.33 -9.66
N VAL A 119 14.63 -8.35 -8.80
CA VAL A 119 15.85 -8.35 -7.96
C VAL A 119 15.71 -9.40 -6.86
N TYR A 120 16.72 -10.25 -6.69
CA TYR A 120 16.78 -11.26 -5.66
C TYR A 120 18.08 -11.13 -4.86
N ASP A 121 17.95 -10.99 -3.55
CA ASP A 121 19.05 -11.11 -2.61
C ASP A 121 18.67 -12.13 -1.51
N PRO A 122 19.34 -13.29 -1.44
CA PRO A 122 19.02 -14.34 -0.48
C PRO A 122 19.23 -13.90 0.99
N ASP A 123 20.06 -12.88 1.25
CA ASP A 123 20.34 -12.42 2.61
C ASP A 123 19.21 -11.57 3.18
N PHE A 124 18.31 -11.07 2.34
CA PHE A 124 17.21 -10.22 2.75
C PHE A 124 15.88 -10.96 2.96
N ILE A 125 15.70 -12.14 2.37
CA ILE A 125 14.47 -12.93 2.51
C ILE A 125 14.75 -14.34 3.05
N ALA A 126 13.70 -15.09 3.36
CA ALA A 126 13.85 -16.43 3.92
C ALA A 126 14.58 -17.39 2.94
N ALA A 127 15.50 -18.19 3.45
CA ALA A 127 16.32 -19.12 2.65
C ALA A 127 15.49 -20.15 1.84
N ASN A 128 14.25 -20.44 2.26
CA ASN A 128 13.34 -21.33 1.55
C ASN A 128 12.81 -20.77 0.21
N GLN A 129 13.10 -19.51 -0.11
CA GLN A 129 12.72 -18.91 -1.40
C GLN A 129 13.73 -19.22 -2.53
N GLY A 130 14.89 -19.79 -2.23
CA GLY A 130 15.95 -19.99 -3.23
C GLY A 130 15.53 -20.84 -4.44
N SER A 131 14.71 -21.88 -4.23
CA SER A 131 14.22 -22.74 -5.32
C SER A 131 13.21 -22.05 -6.24
N ARG A 132 12.62 -20.95 -5.79
CA ARG A 132 11.63 -20.16 -6.53
C ARG A 132 12.28 -19.12 -7.43
N ALA A 133 13.48 -18.67 -7.07
CA ALA A 133 14.22 -17.61 -7.75
C ALA A 133 14.81 -18.10 -9.09
N ASN A 134 14.00 -18.11 -10.14
CA ASN A 134 14.39 -18.50 -11.50
C ASN A 134 14.29 -17.37 -12.54
N ASN A 135 13.86 -16.18 -12.12
CA ASN A 135 13.59 -15.01 -12.96
C ASN A 135 14.21 -13.75 -12.36
N VAL A 136 15.55 -13.66 -12.38
CA VAL A 136 16.30 -12.69 -11.58
C VAL A 136 17.12 -11.72 -12.45
N ILE A 137 17.09 -10.43 -12.11
CA ILE A 137 18.00 -9.42 -12.66
C ILE A 137 19.40 -9.64 -12.08
N LYS A 138 20.37 -9.90 -12.96
CA LYS A 138 21.77 -10.12 -12.62
C LYS A 138 22.57 -8.81 -12.69
N GLY A 139 23.77 -8.83 -12.13
CA GLY A 139 24.70 -7.69 -12.16
C GLY A 139 24.84 -7.03 -10.79
N THR A 140 25.52 -5.89 -10.80
CA THR A 140 25.66 -4.99 -9.65
C THR A 140 24.34 -4.32 -9.29
N LYS A 141 24.22 -3.80 -8.06
CA LYS A 141 23.05 -3.04 -7.61
C LYS A 141 22.72 -1.87 -8.54
N LYS A 142 23.75 -1.22 -9.10
CA LYS A 142 23.57 -0.14 -10.08
C LYS A 142 22.95 -0.65 -11.38
N GLU A 143 23.48 -1.73 -11.96
CA GLU A 143 22.92 -2.35 -13.17
C GLU A 143 21.48 -2.83 -12.95
N GLN A 144 21.18 -3.34 -11.75
CA GLN A 144 19.81 -3.72 -11.37
C GLN A 144 18.86 -2.52 -11.35
N VAL A 145 19.27 -1.38 -10.76
CA VAL A 145 18.49 -0.14 -10.77
C VAL A 145 18.28 0.37 -12.19
N GLU A 146 19.31 0.35 -13.03
CA GLU A 146 19.21 0.76 -14.44
C GLU A 146 18.23 -0.13 -15.22
N GLN A 147 18.22 -1.44 -14.97
CA GLN A 147 17.25 -2.35 -15.56
C GLN A 147 15.82 -2.05 -15.09
N ILE A 148 15.60 -1.79 -13.80
CA ILE A 148 14.26 -1.42 -13.28
C ILE A 148 13.79 -0.10 -13.91
N ILE A 149 14.67 0.89 -14.05
CA ILE A 149 14.35 2.16 -14.72
C ILE A 149 13.93 1.91 -16.17
N LYS A 150 14.68 1.08 -16.89
CA LYS A 150 14.36 0.70 -18.27
C LYS A 150 12.98 0.03 -18.34
N ASP A 151 12.71 -0.93 -17.47
CA ASP A 151 11.44 -1.65 -17.40
C ASP A 151 10.25 -0.70 -17.14
N ILE A 152 10.41 0.29 -16.25
CA ILE A 152 9.39 1.32 -15.98
C ILE A 152 9.10 2.15 -17.25
N ARG A 153 10.15 2.57 -17.97
CA ARG A 153 10.02 3.38 -19.19
C ARG A 153 9.37 2.60 -20.33
N GLU A 154 9.85 1.38 -20.59
CA GLU A 154 9.28 0.50 -21.61
C GLU A 154 7.83 0.14 -21.31
N PHE A 155 7.52 -0.13 -20.03
CA PHE A 155 6.14 -0.36 -19.61
C PHE A 155 5.26 0.85 -19.91
N LYS A 156 5.73 2.06 -19.58
CA LYS A 156 4.98 3.31 -19.80
C LYS A 156 4.71 3.54 -21.28
N GLU A 157 5.72 3.36 -22.13
CA GLU A 157 5.62 3.52 -23.58
C GLU A 157 4.69 2.49 -24.22
N LYS A 158 4.90 1.19 -23.90
CA LYS A 158 4.12 0.08 -24.46
C LYS A 158 2.62 0.21 -24.16
N ASN A 159 2.28 0.60 -22.94
CA ASN A 159 0.89 0.64 -22.48
C ASN A 159 0.24 2.02 -22.65
N LYS A 160 1.00 3.05 -23.05
CA LYS A 160 0.53 4.42 -23.26
C LYS A 160 -0.19 4.96 -22.01
N VAL A 161 0.48 4.87 -20.86
CA VAL A 161 -0.04 5.35 -19.57
C VAL A 161 0.67 6.63 -19.15
N ASP A 162 -0.07 7.58 -18.60
CA ASP A 162 0.47 8.90 -18.23
C ASP A 162 1.19 8.86 -16.86
N LYS A 163 0.62 8.10 -15.93
CA LYS A 163 1.07 7.94 -14.55
C LYS A 163 1.45 6.50 -14.30
N VAL A 164 2.45 6.29 -13.45
CA VAL A 164 2.85 4.98 -12.93
C VAL A 164 2.91 5.08 -11.41
N VAL A 165 2.35 4.09 -10.73
CA VAL A 165 2.52 3.87 -9.29
C VAL A 165 3.10 2.48 -9.12
N VAL A 166 4.15 2.37 -8.32
CA VAL A 166 4.80 1.11 -7.99
C VAL A 166 4.44 0.74 -6.56
N LEU A 167 3.97 -0.48 -6.35
CA LEU A 167 3.63 -0.99 -5.02
C LEU A 167 4.44 -2.25 -4.75
N TRP A 168 5.26 -2.22 -3.70
CA TRP A 168 5.91 -3.39 -3.16
C TRP A 168 4.88 -4.24 -2.45
N THR A 169 4.61 -5.40 -3.01
CA THR A 169 3.87 -6.41 -2.27
C THR A 169 4.75 -7.58 -1.92
N ALA A 170 6.08 -7.61 -2.16
CA ALA A 170 7.00 -8.75 -1.95
C ALA A 170 6.89 -9.50 -0.63
N ASN A 171 7.47 -10.71 -0.63
CA ASN A 171 8.10 -11.30 0.53
C ASN A 171 8.69 -10.22 1.45
N THR A 172 8.33 -10.30 2.73
CA THR A 172 8.90 -9.44 3.76
C THR A 172 10.40 -9.63 3.83
N GLU A 173 11.14 -8.54 3.67
CA GLU A 173 12.57 -8.53 3.87
C GLU A 173 12.91 -8.38 5.37
N ARG A 174 14.11 -8.77 5.77
CA ARG A 174 14.68 -8.33 7.05
C ARG A 174 14.87 -6.81 7.03
N TYR A 175 14.99 -6.22 8.22
CA TYR A 175 15.31 -4.81 8.33
C TYR A 175 16.76 -4.54 7.88
N ASN A 176 16.94 -3.41 7.20
CA ASN A 176 18.25 -2.83 6.94
C ASN A 176 18.80 -2.20 8.24
N ASN A 177 20.10 -2.35 8.47
CA ASN A 177 20.84 -1.58 9.46
C ASN A 177 21.00 -0.14 8.98
N VAL A 178 20.50 0.81 9.76
CA VAL A 178 20.68 2.25 9.47
C VAL A 178 22.00 2.68 10.09
N CYS A 179 22.95 3.10 9.26
CA CYS A 179 24.31 3.43 9.68
C CYS A 179 24.81 4.73 9.04
N ALA A 180 25.55 5.52 9.82
CA ALA A 180 26.18 6.73 9.32
C ALA A 180 27.22 6.40 8.24
N GLY A 181 27.20 7.14 7.12
CA GLY A 181 28.11 6.88 5.98
C GLY A 181 27.66 5.77 5.03
N LEU A 182 26.50 5.15 5.26
CA LEU A 182 25.96 4.05 4.46
C LEU A 182 24.62 4.41 3.81
N ASN A 183 23.60 4.69 4.62
CA ASN A 183 22.22 4.90 4.16
C ASN A 183 21.49 6.00 4.97
N ASP A 184 22.26 6.81 5.69
CA ASP A 184 21.83 7.94 6.50
C ASP A 184 21.54 9.21 5.69
N THR A 185 22.24 9.42 4.57
CA THR A 185 21.99 10.54 3.65
C THR A 185 21.82 10.05 2.23
N MET A 186 21.20 10.88 1.38
CA MET A 186 21.01 10.55 -0.04
C MET A 186 22.36 10.31 -0.74
N GLU A 187 23.37 11.14 -0.48
CA GLU A 187 24.70 10.99 -1.08
C GLU A 187 25.36 9.67 -0.68
N ASN A 188 25.29 9.32 0.61
CA ASN A 188 25.86 8.07 1.11
C ASN A 188 25.13 6.86 0.52
N LEU A 189 23.79 6.89 0.49
CA LEU A 189 22.98 5.81 -0.07
C LEU A 189 23.34 5.52 -1.54
N LEU A 190 23.43 6.56 -2.37
CA LEU A 190 23.78 6.41 -3.79
C LEU A 190 25.24 5.93 -3.96
N ALA A 191 26.17 6.44 -3.15
CA ALA A 191 27.56 5.98 -3.18
C ALA A 191 27.69 4.51 -2.74
N SER A 192 26.92 4.08 -1.74
CA SER A 192 26.89 2.69 -1.27
C SER A 192 26.27 1.75 -2.30
N MET A 193 25.27 2.22 -3.06
CA MET A 193 24.72 1.48 -4.20
C MET A 193 25.78 1.29 -5.29
N ASP A 194 26.51 2.36 -5.65
CA ASP A 194 27.59 2.31 -6.64
C ASP A 194 28.75 1.38 -6.21
N LYS A 195 29.03 1.30 -4.90
CA LYS A 195 30.02 0.38 -4.30
C LYS A 195 29.50 -1.05 -4.10
N ASN A 196 28.23 -1.31 -4.43
CA ASN A 196 27.58 -2.61 -4.28
C ASN A 196 27.52 -3.10 -2.82
N GLU A 197 27.45 -2.19 -1.85
CA GLU A 197 27.44 -2.50 -0.40
C GLU A 197 26.33 -3.50 -0.03
N ALA A 198 26.62 -4.44 0.86
CA ALA A 198 25.71 -5.55 1.19
C ALA A 198 24.40 -5.08 1.83
N GLU A 199 24.44 -4.01 2.62
CA GLU A 199 23.31 -3.53 3.41
C GLU A 199 22.43 -2.53 2.62
N ILE A 200 22.11 -2.91 1.37
CA ILE A 200 21.15 -2.24 0.50
C ILE A 200 20.20 -3.31 -0.03
N SER A 201 19.00 -3.35 0.55
CA SER A 201 17.98 -4.32 0.18
C SER A 201 17.46 -4.17 -1.25
N PRO A 202 16.94 -5.25 -1.86
CA PRO A 202 16.20 -5.17 -3.12
C PRO A 202 15.09 -4.13 -3.12
N SER A 203 14.28 -4.03 -2.05
CA SER A 203 13.24 -3.00 -1.96
C SER A 203 13.80 -1.58 -2.06
N THR A 204 14.96 -1.30 -1.47
CA THR A 204 15.65 0.00 -1.60
C THR A 204 16.00 0.30 -3.06
N LEU A 205 16.46 -0.69 -3.83
CA LEU A 205 16.81 -0.50 -5.26
C LEU A 205 15.58 -0.10 -6.09
N TYR A 206 14.43 -0.75 -5.87
CA TYR A 206 13.20 -0.36 -6.57
C TYR A 206 12.77 1.06 -6.24
N VAL A 207 12.88 1.50 -4.98
CA VAL A 207 12.55 2.89 -4.63
C VAL A 207 13.52 3.88 -5.29
N ILE A 208 14.84 3.59 -5.29
CA ILE A 208 15.83 4.44 -5.98
C ILE A 208 15.47 4.57 -7.46
N ALA A 209 15.11 3.47 -8.13
CA ALA A 209 14.68 3.48 -9.53
C ALA A 209 13.39 4.31 -9.71
N CYS A 210 12.39 4.10 -8.87
CA CYS A 210 11.11 4.82 -8.94
C CYS A 210 11.29 6.33 -8.71
N VAL A 211 12.05 6.73 -7.69
CA VAL A 211 12.28 8.14 -7.37
C VAL A 211 13.13 8.83 -8.43
N THR A 212 14.06 8.11 -9.07
CA THR A 212 14.79 8.59 -10.25
C THR A 212 13.85 8.90 -11.42
N GLU A 213 12.84 8.06 -11.65
CA GLU A 213 11.84 8.24 -12.72
C GLU A 213 10.64 9.12 -12.32
N GLY A 214 10.61 9.68 -11.10
CA GLY A 214 9.47 10.44 -10.59
C GLY A 214 8.19 9.61 -10.44
N VAL A 215 8.34 8.31 -10.20
CA VAL A 215 7.26 7.33 -10.04
C VAL A 215 6.98 7.11 -8.55
N SER A 216 5.70 7.23 -8.18
CA SER A 216 5.29 7.04 -6.78
C SER A 216 5.52 5.60 -6.32
N PHE A 217 6.03 5.42 -5.10
CA PHE A 217 6.30 4.11 -4.53
C PHE A 217 5.53 3.88 -3.23
N ILE A 218 4.94 2.69 -3.07
CA ILE A 218 4.23 2.28 -1.87
C ILE A 218 4.82 0.99 -1.33
N ASN A 219 5.20 0.97 -0.05
CA ASN A 219 5.64 -0.24 0.64
C ASN A 219 4.45 -0.93 1.34
N GLY A 220 4.05 -2.08 0.81
CA GLY A 220 3.01 -2.93 1.38
C GLY A 220 3.50 -3.94 2.43
N SER A 221 4.80 -3.99 2.70
CA SER A 221 5.44 -4.96 3.60
C SER A 221 6.12 -4.23 4.78
N PRO A 222 6.48 -4.94 5.88
CA PRO A 222 6.88 -4.28 7.13
C PRO A 222 8.35 -3.87 7.21
N GLN A 223 9.21 -4.26 6.26
CA GLN A 223 10.62 -3.87 6.31
C GLN A 223 10.81 -2.35 6.21
N ASN A 224 11.89 -1.85 6.79
CA ASN A 224 12.26 -0.42 6.77
C ASN A 224 12.92 0.00 5.44
N THR A 225 12.23 -0.18 4.31
CA THR A 225 12.72 0.24 2.99
C THR A 225 13.11 1.72 2.99
N PHE A 226 12.32 2.58 3.64
CA PHE A 226 12.52 4.02 3.72
C PHE A 226 13.55 4.45 4.77
N VAL A 227 14.81 4.09 4.55
CA VAL A 227 15.96 4.60 5.30
C VAL A 227 16.12 6.13 5.10
N PRO A 228 16.77 6.85 6.03
CA PRO A 228 16.85 8.32 5.98
C PRO A 228 17.35 8.88 4.65
N GLY A 229 18.41 8.30 4.07
CA GLY A 229 18.94 8.75 2.79
C GLY A 229 17.96 8.58 1.61
N LEU A 230 17.04 7.61 1.71
CA LEU A 230 16.01 7.38 0.71
C LEU A 230 14.84 8.37 0.86
N ILE A 231 14.51 8.74 2.09
CA ILE A 231 13.54 9.81 2.37
C ILE A 231 14.07 11.14 1.81
N ASP A 232 15.35 11.45 2.04
CA ASP A 232 16.00 12.64 1.49
C ASP A 232 15.94 12.66 -0.05
N LEU A 233 16.23 11.52 -0.69
CA LEU A 233 16.14 11.36 -2.14
C LEU A 233 14.71 11.63 -2.65
N ALA A 234 13.70 11.06 -1.99
CA ALA A 234 12.29 11.26 -2.34
C ALA A 234 11.85 12.72 -2.14
N ILE A 235 12.31 13.38 -1.08
CA ILE A 235 12.03 14.80 -0.82
C ILE A 235 12.65 15.67 -1.90
N LYS A 236 13.93 15.45 -2.22
CA LYS A 236 14.65 16.21 -3.24
C LYS A 236 14.00 16.12 -4.62
N ASN A 237 13.54 14.92 -4.99
CA ASN A 237 12.91 14.68 -6.28
C ASN A 237 11.39 14.94 -6.28
N ASN A 238 10.83 15.38 -5.15
CA ASN A 238 9.39 15.60 -4.95
C ASN A 238 8.54 14.37 -5.38
N CYS A 239 9.01 13.17 -5.02
CA CYS A 239 8.42 11.91 -5.44
C CYS A 239 7.67 11.23 -4.30
N LEU A 240 6.40 10.88 -4.53
CA LEU A 240 5.54 10.32 -3.49
C LEU A 240 6.07 8.95 -3.03
N ILE A 241 6.27 8.82 -1.72
CA ILE A 241 6.54 7.56 -1.03
C ILE A 241 5.54 7.34 0.10
N GLY A 242 5.13 6.10 0.33
CA GLY A 242 4.23 5.76 1.43
C GLY A 242 4.27 4.29 1.82
N GLY A 243 3.73 3.97 2.97
CA GLY A 243 3.93 2.67 3.65
C GLY A 243 3.73 2.86 5.14
N ASP A 244 4.10 1.91 6.00
CA ASP A 244 4.58 0.56 5.72
C ASP A 244 3.54 -0.49 6.19
N ASP A 245 3.57 -1.68 5.56
CA ASP A 245 2.75 -2.86 5.85
C ASP A 245 1.24 -2.66 5.63
N PHE A 246 0.56 -3.58 4.96
CA PHE A 246 -0.88 -3.49 4.75
C PHE A 246 -1.66 -3.57 6.08
N LYS A 247 -2.59 -2.64 6.31
CA LYS A 247 -3.51 -2.69 7.45
C LYS A 247 -4.71 -3.60 7.14
N SER A 248 -4.49 -4.91 7.00
CA SER A 248 -5.54 -5.92 6.79
C SER A 248 -6.12 -6.46 8.12
N GLY A 249 -7.29 -7.11 8.02
CA GLY A 249 -7.99 -7.91 9.03
C GLY A 249 -7.75 -7.52 10.50
N LYS A 250 -6.85 -8.27 11.15
CA LYS A 250 -6.53 -8.16 12.58
C LYS A 250 -6.11 -6.76 13.01
N THR A 251 -5.15 -6.15 12.31
CA THR A 251 -4.61 -4.86 12.77
C THR A 251 -5.61 -3.74 12.56
N LYS A 252 -6.41 -3.81 11.50
CA LYS A 252 -7.50 -2.86 11.26
C LYS A 252 -8.54 -2.90 12.39
N MET A 253 -8.94 -4.09 12.82
CA MET A 253 -9.85 -4.28 13.96
C MET A 253 -9.23 -3.79 15.27
N LYS A 254 -7.96 -4.11 15.53
CA LYS A 254 -7.23 -3.66 16.72
C LYS A 254 -7.19 -2.13 16.83
N SER A 255 -6.89 -1.43 15.74
CA SER A 255 -6.87 0.04 15.71
C SER A 255 -8.22 0.67 16.04
N VAL A 256 -9.34 0.02 15.74
CA VAL A 256 -10.69 0.49 16.10
C VAL A 256 -10.98 0.19 17.56
N LEU A 257 -10.74 -1.05 18.00
CA LEU A 257 -11.12 -1.48 19.34
C LEU A 257 -10.32 -0.77 20.43
N VAL A 258 -9.01 -0.59 20.23
CA VAL A 258 -8.17 0.13 21.20
C VAL A 258 -8.57 1.60 21.31
N ASP A 259 -8.85 2.27 20.18
CA ASP A 259 -9.31 3.67 20.17
C ASP A 259 -10.68 3.80 20.87
N PHE A 260 -11.59 2.84 20.64
CA PHE A 260 -12.88 2.79 21.34
C PHE A 260 -12.73 2.59 22.85
N LEU A 261 -11.91 1.62 23.28
CA LEU A 261 -11.69 1.34 24.71
C LEU A 261 -11.10 2.56 25.42
N VAL A 262 -10.04 3.15 24.85
CA VAL A 262 -9.42 4.35 25.41
C VAL A 262 -10.40 5.53 25.41
N GLY A 263 -11.17 5.71 24.34
CA GLY A 263 -12.21 6.75 24.24
C GLY A 263 -13.34 6.57 25.28
N ALA A 264 -13.62 5.35 25.71
CA ALA A 264 -14.57 5.04 26.78
C ALA A 264 -13.95 5.14 28.20
N GLY A 265 -12.69 5.59 28.32
CA GLY A 265 -11.98 5.69 29.61
C GLY A 265 -11.41 4.36 30.11
N ILE A 266 -11.36 3.33 29.26
CA ILE A 266 -10.89 1.99 29.61
C ILE A 266 -9.41 1.87 29.24
N LYS A 267 -8.55 1.62 30.23
CA LYS A 267 -7.10 1.52 30.02
C LYS A 267 -6.74 0.13 29.49
N TYR A 268 -6.27 0.08 28.25
CA TYR A 268 -5.70 -1.13 27.66
C TYR A 268 -4.36 -1.47 28.31
N VAL A 269 -4.21 -2.71 28.77
CA VAL A 269 -2.97 -3.24 29.35
C VAL A 269 -2.45 -4.34 28.43
N LEU A 270 -1.21 -4.21 27.93
CA LEU A 270 -0.58 -5.29 27.17
C LEU A 270 -0.30 -6.47 28.11
N TYR A 271 -0.99 -7.59 27.90
CA TYR A 271 -0.70 -8.85 28.58
C TYR A 271 -0.54 -9.95 27.53
N VAL A 272 0.70 -10.35 27.24
CA VAL A 272 0.98 -11.57 26.48
C VAL A 272 2.39 -12.07 26.81
N GLY A 273 2.45 -13.26 27.41
CA GLY A 273 3.65 -14.10 27.46
C GLY A 273 3.73 -15.05 26.25
N ASP A 274 4.29 -16.24 26.44
CA ASP A 274 4.71 -17.18 25.38
C ASP A 274 3.59 -18.11 24.84
N SER A 275 2.42 -17.56 24.47
CA SER A 275 1.35 -18.37 23.85
C SER A 275 0.75 -17.67 22.63
N LYS A 276 1.14 -18.15 21.45
CA LYS A 276 0.76 -17.61 20.15
C LYS A 276 -0.56 -18.24 19.68
N ARG A 277 -1.65 -17.46 19.61
CA ARG A 277 -2.91 -17.83 18.94
C ARG A 277 -3.37 -16.69 18.05
N ALA A 278 -3.98 -16.99 16.90
CA ALA A 278 -4.71 -16.00 16.08
C ALA A 278 -6.09 -15.69 16.70
N MET A 279 -6.11 -15.44 18.00
CA MET A 279 -7.22 -14.93 18.80
C MET A 279 -6.68 -13.70 19.51
N ASP A 280 -7.43 -12.61 19.49
CA ASP A 280 -7.03 -11.40 20.20
C ASP A 280 -7.77 -11.34 21.53
N GLU A 281 -7.01 -11.28 22.62
CA GLU A 281 -7.53 -11.04 23.96
C GLU A 281 -7.18 -9.60 24.37
N TYR A 282 -8.21 -8.82 24.68
CA TYR A 282 -8.10 -7.46 25.17
C TYR A 282 -8.49 -7.44 26.63
N THR A 283 -7.51 -7.40 27.52
CA THR A 283 -7.74 -7.24 28.95
C THR A 283 -7.49 -5.79 29.36
N SER A 284 -8.45 -5.21 30.06
CA SER A 284 -8.43 -3.81 30.48
C SER A 284 -8.84 -3.67 31.94
N GLU A 285 -8.32 -2.64 32.60
CA GLU A 285 -8.73 -2.26 33.96
C GLU A 285 -9.89 -1.27 33.88
N ILE A 286 -10.96 -1.56 34.62
CA ILE A 286 -12.17 -0.74 34.72
C ILE A 286 -12.36 -0.25 36.17
N PHE A 287 -13.53 0.34 36.47
CA PHE A 287 -13.83 0.92 37.78
C PHE A 287 -13.48 0.00 38.97
N MET A 288 -12.90 0.59 40.02
CA MET A 288 -12.44 -0.11 41.24
C MET A 288 -11.39 -1.22 41.00
N GLY A 289 -10.58 -1.11 39.95
CA GLY A 289 -9.53 -2.10 39.65
C GLY A 289 -10.07 -3.44 39.14
N SER A 290 -11.37 -3.49 38.79
CA SER A 290 -11.96 -4.68 38.17
C SER A 290 -11.41 -4.90 36.76
N LYS A 291 -11.48 -6.13 36.25
CA LYS A 291 -10.97 -6.48 34.92
C LYS A 291 -12.12 -6.68 33.93
N ASN A 292 -11.96 -6.15 32.72
CA ASN A 292 -12.76 -6.48 31.56
C ASN A 292 -11.88 -7.21 30.55
N THR A 293 -12.33 -8.37 30.08
CA THR A 293 -11.61 -9.18 29.08
C THR A 293 -12.52 -9.44 27.89
N ILE A 294 -12.07 -9.06 26.70
CA ILE A 294 -12.76 -9.31 25.43
C ILE A 294 -11.91 -10.30 24.62
N VAL A 295 -12.48 -11.45 24.27
CA VAL A 295 -11.82 -12.44 23.40
C VAL A 295 -12.49 -12.40 22.04
N LEU A 296 -11.70 -12.14 20.99
CA LEU A 296 -12.15 -12.15 19.61
C LEU A 296 -11.44 -13.25 18.84
N HIS A 297 -12.24 -14.08 18.17
CA HIS A 297 -11.78 -14.97 17.13
C HIS A 297 -12.27 -14.43 15.79
N ASN A 298 -11.37 -14.32 14.81
CA ASN A 298 -11.74 -13.84 13.51
C ASN A 298 -11.05 -14.66 12.42
N THR A 299 -11.84 -15.10 11.45
CA THR A 299 -11.39 -15.88 10.31
C THR A 299 -11.35 -14.95 9.11
N TYR A 300 -10.17 -14.80 8.52
CA TYR A 300 -9.96 -13.90 7.40
C TYR A 300 -9.26 -14.62 6.26
N GLU A 301 -9.73 -14.34 5.05
CA GLU A 301 -8.99 -14.61 3.81
C GLU A 301 -8.06 -13.40 3.55
N ASP A 302 -6.78 -13.52 3.90
CA ASP A 302 -5.87 -12.37 3.91
C ASP A 302 -5.68 -11.73 2.52
N SER A 303 -5.67 -12.55 1.47
CA SER A 303 -5.58 -12.08 0.08
C SER A 303 -6.80 -11.30 -0.36
N LEU A 304 -8.00 -11.78 -0.01
CA LEU A 304 -9.27 -11.10 -0.35
C LEU A 304 -9.46 -9.81 0.47
N LEU A 305 -8.92 -9.73 1.68
CA LEU A 305 -8.92 -8.49 2.46
C LEU A 305 -7.88 -7.47 1.98
N THR A 306 -6.72 -7.95 1.52
CA THR A 306 -5.63 -7.05 1.13
C THR A 306 -5.77 -6.52 -0.29
N THR A 307 -6.40 -7.28 -1.18
CA THR A 307 -6.63 -6.89 -2.58
C THR A 307 -7.31 -5.51 -2.73
N PRO A 308 -8.45 -5.25 -2.08
CA PRO A 308 -9.07 -3.92 -2.16
C PRO A 308 -8.19 -2.82 -1.56
N ILE A 309 -7.36 -3.15 -0.56
CA ILE A 309 -6.41 -2.22 0.05
C ILE A 309 -5.31 -1.82 -0.95
N ILE A 310 -4.79 -2.78 -1.72
CA ILE A 310 -3.81 -2.51 -2.79
C ILE A 310 -4.41 -1.54 -3.82
N LEU A 311 -5.63 -1.81 -4.29
CA LEU A 311 -6.32 -0.94 -5.24
C LEU A 311 -6.52 0.46 -4.65
N ASP A 312 -7.07 0.57 -3.43
CA ASP A 312 -7.31 1.86 -2.78
C ASP A 312 -5.99 2.63 -2.55
N LEU A 313 -4.89 1.96 -2.19
CA LEU A 313 -3.57 2.59 -2.02
C LEU A 313 -3.07 3.21 -3.32
N VAL A 314 -3.16 2.49 -4.43
CA VAL A 314 -2.70 2.95 -5.74
C VAL A 314 -3.55 4.12 -6.22
N LEU A 315 -4.87 4.01 -6.07
CA LEU A 315 -5.81 5.06 -6.43
C LEU A 315 -5.58 6.34 -5.62
N LEU A 316 -5.38 6.21 -4.31
CA LEU A 316 -5.10 7.35 -3.44
C LEU A 316 -3.73 7.95 -3.72
N ALA A 317 -2.71 7.15 -4.01
CA ALA A 317 -1.40 7.65 -4.38
C ALA A 317 -1.46 8.45 -5.68
N GLU A 318 -2.09 7.92 -6.73
CA GLU A 318 -2.22 8.67 -7.97
C GLU A 318 -3.01 9.96 -7.79
N LEU A 319 -4.15 9.92 -7.08
CA LEU A 319 -4.96 11.09 -6.79
C LEU A 319 -4.17 12.15 -6.02
N SER A 320 -3.33 11.72 -5.07
CA SER A 320 -2.47 12.61 -4.30
C SER A 320 -1.46 13.34 -5.18
N THR A 321 -0.98 12.71 -6.27
CA THR A 321 -0.10 13.39 -7.24
C THR A 321 -0.79 14.45 -8.09
N ARG A 322 -2.12 14.48 -8.12
CA ARG A 322 -2.91 15.49 -8.85
C ARG A 322 -3.34 16.67 -7.99
N ILE A 323 -3.30 16.51 -6.66
CA ILE A 323 -3.70 17.57 -5.74
C ILE A 323 -2.57 18.57 -5.58
N GLN A 324 -2.90 19.84 -5.82
CA GLN A 324 -2.00 20.97 -5.61
C GLN A 324 -2.61 21.98 -4.64
N LEU A 325 -1.77 22.53 -3.78
CA LEU A 325 -2.12 23.45 -2.71
C LEU A 325 -1.47 24.81 -2.96
N LYS A 326 -2.19 25.89 -2.68
CA LYS A 326 -1.68 27.27 -2.76
C LYS A 326 -1.82 27.95 -1.38
N PRO A 327 -0.72 28.16 -0.65
CA PRO A 327 -0.73 28.93 0.59
C PRO A 327 -1.22 30.35 0.34
N GLU A 328 -1.94 30.90 1.31
CA GLU A 328 -2.41 32.28 1.25
C GLU A 328 -1.22 33.24 1.23
N GLY A 329 -1.24 34.23 0.34
CA GLY A 329 -0.12 35.16 0.13
C GLY A 329 1.00 34.66 -0.80
N THR A 330 0.86 33.48 -1.41
CA THR A 330 1.81 32.98 -2.42
C THR A 330 1.10 32.67 -3.75
N ASP A 331 1.76 32.94 -4.88
CA ASP A 331 1.22 32.65 -6.22
C ASP A 331 1.57 31.26 -6.74
N LYS A 332 2.38 30.49 -6.01
CA LYS A 332 2.87 29.18 -6.45
C LYS A 332 2.07 28.05 -5.82
N PHE A 333 1.57 27.17 -6.68
CA PHE A 333 1.05 25.87 -6.26
C PHE A 333 2.20 24.94 -5.91
N HIS A 334 2.01 24.11 -4.89
CA HIS A 334 2.91 23.02 -4.52
C HIS A 334 2.11 21.74 -4.31
N SER A 335 2.76 20.60 -4.50
CA SER A 335 2.18 19.28 -4.20
C SER A 335 2.17 19.03 -2.69
N PHE A 336 1.52 17.94 -2.27
CA PHE A 336 1.71 17.41 -0.92
C PHE A 336 3.19 17.10 -0.63
N HIS A 337 3.50 17.02 0.66
CA HIS A 337 4.79 16.49 1.11
C HIS A 337 5.00 15.08 0.52
N PRO A 338 6.20 14.76 0.01
CA PRO A 338 6.50 13.48 -0.65
C PRO A 338 6.16 12.23 0.20
N VAL A 339 6.35 12.31 1.51
CA VAL A 339 5.86 11.29 2.45
C VAL A 339 4.33 11.37 2.61
N ALA A 340 3.61 10.42 1.99
CA ALA A 340 2.16 10.44 1.83
C ALA A 340 1.40 9.92 3.06
N THR A 341 1.21 10.79 4.06
CA THR A 341 0.40 10.49 5.26
C THR A 341 -1.06 10.17 4.95
N ILE A 342 -1.58 10.59 3.81
CA ILE A 342 -2.94 10.26 3.34
C ILE A 342 -3.17 8.74 3.19
N LEU A 343 -2.09 7.96 2.99
CA LEU A 343 -2.15 6.50 2.87
C LEU A 343 -2.25 5.78 4.22
N SER A 344 -2.13 6.51 5.34
CA SER A 344 -2.08 5.93 6.70
C SER A 344 -3.29 5.10 7.10
N TYR A 345 -4.46 5.39 6.50
CA TYR A 345 -5.68 4.62 6.72
C TYR A 345 -5.55 3.16 6.27
N LEU A 346 -4.68 2.90 5.29
CA LEU A 346 -4.49 1.62 4.62
C LEU A 346 -3.16 0.94 5.00
N THR A 347 -2.24 1.67 5.64
CA THR A 347 -0.95 1.15 6.10
C THR A 347 -0.90 0.99 7.62
N LYS A 348 -0.18 -0.02 8.10
CA LYS A 348 -0.13 -0.43 9.51
C LYS A 348 0.88 0.36 10.32
N ALA A 349 2.03 0.66 9.76
CA ALA A 349 3.06 1.50 10.35
C ALA A 349 3.26 2.74 9.47
N PRO A 350 2.36 3.74 9.55
CA PRO A 350 2.35 4.82 8.59
C PRO A 350 3.64 5.64 8.61
N LEU A 351 4.28 5.77 7.44
CA LEU A 351 5.39 6.67 7.22
C LEU A 351 4.90 8.13 7.33
N VAL A 352 5.59 8.93 8.13
CA VAL A 352 5.23 10.34 8.37
C VAL A 352 6.43 11.27 8.12
N PRO A 353 6.19 12.54 7.74
CA PRO A 353 7.26 13.51 7.57
C PRO A 353 8.14 13.62 8.82
N PRO A 354 9.45 13.85 8.68
CA PRO A 354 10.35 14.03 9.82
C PRO A 354 9.84 15.08 10.81
N GLY A 355 9.87 14.74 12.11
CA GLY A 355 9.40 15.62 13.18
C GLY A 355 7.89 15.66 13.41
N THR A 356 7.10 14.83 12.72
CA THR A 356 5.65 14.72 12.92
C THR A 356 5.25 13.46 13.69
N LEU A 357 4.07 13.49 14.34
CA LEU A 357 3.57 12.36 15.13
C LEU A 357 2.82 11.35 14.26
N VAL A 358 3.04 10.06 14.56
CA VAL A 358 2.32 8.95 13.94
C VAL A 358 0.93 8.82 14.57
N VAL A 359 -0.13 8.87 13.74
CA VAL A 359 -1.51 8.66 14.18
C VAL A 359 -2.01 7.32 13.66
N ASN A 360 -2.29 6.37 14.57
CA ASN A 360 -2.75 5.01 14.23
C ASN A 360 -4.26 4.78 14.44
N ALA A 361 -4.98 5.74 15.01
CA ALA A 361 -6.42 5.65 15.25
C ALA A 361 -7.18 5.68 13.91
N LEU A 362 -7.84 4.57 13.57
CA LEU A 362 -8.42 4.37 12.24
C LEU A 362 -9.53 5.39 11.92
N ALA A 363 -10.34 5.75 12.91
CA ALA A 363 -11.40 6.75 12.75
C ALA A 363 -10.83 8.14 12.42
N LYS A 364 -9.73 8.54 13.08
CA LYS A 364 -9.05 9.81 12.82
C LYS A 364 -8.40 9.82 11.43
N GLN A 365 -7.74 8.71 11.06
CA GLN A 365 -7.16 8.55 9.72
C GLN A 365 -8.25 8.66 8.62
N ARG A 366 -9.42 8.04 8.83
CA ARG A 366 -10.57 8.16 7.92
C ARG A 366 -11.10 9.60 7.86
N ALA A 367 -11.23 10.27 8.99
CA ALA A 367 -11.71 11.65 9.05
C ALA A 367 -10.78 12.61 8.29
N VAL A 368 -9.45 12.39 8.36
CA VAL A 368 -8.47 13.14 7.55
C VAL A 368 -8.75 12.93 6.06
N LEU A 369 -8.89 11.68 5.62
CA LEU A 369 -9.17 11.38 4.21
C LEU A 369 -10.47 12.02 3.74
N GLU A 370 -11.56 11.86 4.49
CA GLU A 370 -12.86 12.44 4.17
C GLU A 370 -12.80 13.96 4.11
N ASN A 371 -12.16 14.61 5.08
CA ASN A 371 -12.03 16.05 5.12
C ASN A 371 -11.15 16.61 4.00
N ILE A 372 -10.10 15.90 3.59
CA ILE A 372 -9.31 16.25 2.39
C ILE A 372 -10.19 16.18 1.14
N MET A 373 -10.99 15.11 0.98
CA MET A 373 -11.88 14.99 -0.18
C MET A 373 -12.97 16.07 -0.20
N ARG A 374 -13.59 16.36 0.95
CA ARG A 374 -14.57 17.45 1.10
C ARG A 374 -13.96 18.79 0.75
N ALA A 375 -12.74 19.04 1.23
CA ALA A 375 -11.95 20.19 0.89
C ALA A 375 -11.72 20.32 -0.63
N CYS A 376 -11.41 19.22 -1.34
CA CYS A 376 -11.23 19.24 -2.80
C CYS A 376 -12.50 19.65 -3.57
N VAL A 377 -13.69 19.38 -3.03
CA VAL A 377 -14.98 19.75 -3.66
C VAL A 377 -15.60 21.02 -3.07
N GLY A 378 -14.87 21.77 -2.24
CA GLY A 378 -15.33 23.04 -1.67
C GLY A 378 -16.34 22.90 -0.51
N LEU A 379 -16.50 21.71 0.05
CA LEU A 379 -17.34 21.49 1.23
C LEU A 379 -16.57 21.83 2.52
N ALA A 380 -17.31 22.31 3.53
CA ALA A 380 -16.78 22.51 4.87
C ALA A 380 -16.37 21.18 5.52
N LEU A 381 -15.43 21.25 6.46
CA LEU A 381 -14.97 20.11 7.25
C LEU A 381 -16.13 19.51 8.05
N GLU A 382 -16.17 18.18 8.13
CA GLU A 382 -17.13 17.48 8.97
C GLU A 382 -16.74 17.65 10.45
N ASN A 383 -17.63 18.29 11.22
CA ASN A 383 -17.39 18.62 12.62
C ASN A 383 -18.25 17.77 13.59
N ASN A 384 -19.21 16.99 13.07
CA ASN A 384 -20.11 16.13 13.85
C ASN A 384 -20.92 16.84 14.95
N MET A 385 -21.03 18.18 14.93
CA MET A 385 -21.74 18.90 15.99
C MET A 385 -23.25 18.75 15.89
N ILE A 386 -23.78 18.73 14.66
CA ILE A 386 -25.20 18.55 14.33
C ILE A 386 -26.06 19.53 15.17
N LEU A 387 -25.69 20.81 15.16
CA LEU A 387 -26.30 21.83 16.02
C LEU A 387 -27.73 22.16 15.61
N GLU A 388 -28.09 21.91 14.36
CA GLU A 388 -29.44 22.10 13.84
C GLU A 388 -30.50 21.17 14.48
N TYR A 389 -30.07 20.14 15.23
CA TYR A 389 -30.95 19.22 15.98
C TYR A 389 -30.71 19.26 17.51
N LYS A 390 -29.96 20.24 18.02
CA LYS A 390 -29.70 20.43 19.46
C LYS A 390 -30.21 21.79 19.89
#